data_AF-A0A7Y2ZJR1-F1
#
_entry.id   AF-A0A7Y2ZJR1-F1
#
_cell.length_a   1.000
_cell.length_b   1.000
_cell.length_c   1.000
_cell.angle_alpha   90.00
_cell.angle_beta   90.00
_cell.angle_gamma   90.00
#
_symmetry.space_group_name_H-M   'P 1'
#
loop_
_entity.id
_entity.type
_entity.pdbx_description
1 polymer ?
#
loop_
_entity_poly.entity_id
_entity_poly.type
_entity_poly.pdbx_seq_one_letter_code
_entity_poly.pdbx_strand_id
1 'polypeptide(L)'
;MGPGEEVWNRFGHNGLWIQDARTGEDWVWNWGIFDFDQVGFVPRLAQGTMLYSMRGYSIDATLAQYRAEGRDVWAQELNLTPAQKSDLDRYVRTNAQPANRDYIYNYYLDNCSTRVRDALD
;
A
#
# COMPACT_ATOMS: atom_id res chain seq x y z
N MET A 1 -9.56 3.97 2.21
CA MET A 1 -9.04 5.02 3.11
C MET A 1 -9.29 6.38 2.45
N GLY A 2 -9.83 7.33 3.19
CA GLY A 2 -10.39 8.58 2.67
C GLY A 2 -9.35 9.58 2.17
N PRO A 3 -9.80 10.60 1.40
CA PRO A 3 -8.92 11.64 0.88
C PRO A 3 -8.35 12.53 1.99
N GLY A 4 -7.24 13.21 1.72
CA GLY A 4 -6.61 14.20 2.61
C GLY A 4 -6.32 15.53 1.91
N GLU A 5 -5.85 16.52 2.67
CA GLU A 5 -5.60 17.88 2.15
C GLU A 5 -4.39 17.95 1.22
N GLU A 6 -3.37 17.15 1.47
CA GLU A 6 -2.15 17.11 0.66
C GLU A 6 -2.40 16.55 -0.73
N VAL A 7 -1.68 17.07 -1.74
CA VAL A 7 -1.91 16.71 -3.16
C VAL A 7 -1.82 15.21 -3.42
N TRP A 8 -0.88 14.52 -2.77
CA TRP A 8 -0.69 13.07 -2.89
C TRP A 8 -1.74 12.24 -2.14
N ASN A 9 -2.52 12.86 -1.24
CA ASN A 9 -3.60 12.21 -0.49
C ASN A 9 -4.99 12.52 -1.06
N ARG A 10 -5.12 13.38 -2.08
CA ARG A 10 -6.40 13.91 -2.57
C ARG A 10 -7.39 12.84 -3.08
N PHE A 11 -6.89 11.71 -3.56
CA PHE A 11 -7.72 10.64 -4.13
C PHE A 11 -7.94 9.47 -3.16
N GLY A 12 -7.49 9.61 -1.91
CA GLY A 12 -7.53 8.54 -0.93
C GLY A 12 -6.49 7.45 -1.20
N HIS A 13 -6.66 6.31 -0.54
CA HIS A 13 -5.73 5.20 -0.61
C HIS A 13 -6.41 3.86 -0.31
N ASN A 14 -5.84 2.77 -0.81
CA ASN A 14 -6.22 1.41 -0.50
C ASN A 14 -5.00 0.59 -0.09
N GLY A 15 -5.24 -0.45 0.71
CA GLY A 15 -4.23 -1.38 1.15
C GLY A 15 -4.88 -2.72 1.46
N LEU A 16 -4.06 -3.77 1.57
CA LEU A 16 -4.49 -5.10 1.93
C LEU A 16 -4.25 -5.33 3.42
N TRP A 17 -5.33 -5.47 4.15
CA TRP A 17 -5.28 -5.85 5.55
C TRP A 17 -5.27 -7.37 5.67
N ILE A 18 -4.17 -7.93 6.20
CA ILE A 18 -4.00 -9.37 6.42
C ILE A 18 -3.73 -9.61 7.89
N GLN A 19 -4.57 -10.47 8.48
CA GLN A 19 -4.47 -10.91 9.86
C GLN A 19 -4.21 -12.42 9.90
N ASP A 20 -3.12 -12.84 10.55
CA ASP A 20 -2.81 -14.24 10.84
C ASP A 20 -3.11 -14.53 12.31
N ALA A 21 -4.23 -15.21 12.58
CA ALA A 21 -4.66 -15.56 13.93
C ALA A 21 -3.72 -16.57 14.64
N ARG A 22 -2.85 -17.27 13.92
CA ARG A 22 -1.90 -18.24 14.49
C ARG A 22 -0.64 -17.54 15.01
N THR A 23 -0.15 -16.52 14.31
CA THR A 23 1.05 -15.76 14.70
C THR A 23 0.71 -14.48 15.46
N GLY A 24 -0.52 -14.00 15.36
CA GLY A 24 -0.94 -12.69 15.86
C GLY A 24 -0.47 -11.53 14.97
N GLU A 25 0.07 -11.82 13.79
CA GLU A 25 0.46 -10.79 12.83
C GLU A 25 -0.77 -10.09 12.26
N ASP A 26 -0.72 -8.76 12.22
CA ASP A 26 -1.85 -7.91 11.83
C ASP A 26 -1.32 -6.68 11.06
N TRP A 27 -1.27 -6.83 9.73
CA TRP A 27 -0.56 -5.91 8.85
C TRP A 27 -1.47 -5.33 7.76
N VAL A 28 -1.32 -4.03 7.50
CA VAL A 28 -1.86 -3.32 6.34
C VAL A 28 -0.75 -3.10 5.33
N TRP A 29 -0.77 -3.87 4.25
CA TRP A 29 0.17 -3.78 3.14
C TRP A 29 -0.29 -2.73 2.13
N ASN A 30 0.61 -1.86 1.71
CA ASN A 30 0.30 -0.81 0.76
C ASN A 30 1.47 -0.51 -0.18
N TRP A 31 1.14 -0.07 -1.39
CA TRP A 31 2.06 0.27 -2.48
C TRP A 31 2.00 1.78 -2.78
N GLY A 32 2.27 2.60 -1.78
CA GLY A 32 2.06 4.05 -1.88
C GLY A 32 3.16 4.89 -1.25
N ILE A 33 4.27 4.27 -0.84
CA ILE A 33 5.24 4.92 0.03
C ILE A 33 6.37 5.48 -0.82
N PHE A 34 6.60 6.78 -0.72
CA PHE A 34 7.68 7.48 -1.38
C PHE A 34 8.42 8.36 -0.37
N ASP A 35 9.61 8.81 -0.75
CA ASP A 35 10.46 9.70 0.05
C ASP A 35 10.60 11.05 -0.66
N PHE A 36 10.42 12.15 0.08
CA PHE A 36 10.66 13.51 -0.42
C PHE A 36 12.16 13.80 -0.59
N ASP A 37 13.01 13.13 0.18
CA ASP A 37 14.45 13.28 0.14
C ASP A 37 15.10 12.43 -0.97
N GLN A 38 14.29 11.74 -1.79
CA GLN A 38 14.82 11.00 -2.93
C GLN A 38 15.53 11.93 -3.92
N VAL A 39 16.68 11.47 -4.43
CA VAL A 39 17.49 12.24 -5.38
C VAL A 39 16.66 12.57 -6.63
N GLY A 40 16.42 13.86 -6.84
CA GLY A 40 15.66 14.36 -7.98
C GLY A 40 14.14 14.20 -7.83
N PHE A 41 13.58 14.32 -6.62
CA PHE A 41 12.13 14.29 -6.38
C PHE A 41 11.32 15.12 -7.40
N VAL A 42 11.59 16.42 -7.52
CA VAL A 42 10.84 17.31 -8.44
C VAL A 42 10.95 16.88 -9.91
N PRO A 43 12.15 16.64 -10.49
CA PRO A 43 12.24 16.19 -11.87
C PRO A 43 11.62 14.81 -12.11
N ARG A 44 11.77 13.85 -11.18
CA ARG A 44 11.13 12.52 -11.28
C ARG A 44 9.61 12.61 -11.22
N LEU A 45 9.09 13.50 -10.37
CA LEU A 45 7.66 13.78 -10.29
C LEU A 45 7.13 14.33 -11.62
N ALA A 46 7.80 15.34 -12.18
CA ALA A 46 7.41 15.94 -13.46
C ALA A 46 7.52 14.96 -14.65
N GLN A 47 8.46 14.00 -14.59
CA GLN A 47 8.67 12.99 -15.63
C GLN A 47 7.82 11.72 -15.44
N GLY A 48 7.12 11.56 -14.31
CA GLY A 48 6.39 10.35 -13.99
C GLY A 48 7.29 9.13 -13.74
N THR A 49 8.51 9.36 -13.23
CA THR A 49 9.52 8.31 -12.95
C THR A 49 9.83 8.20 -11.45
N MET A 50 8.86 8.56 -10.62
CA MET A 50 8.98 8.52 -9.17
C MET A 50 9.19 7.08 -8.69
N LEU A 51 10.14 6.90 -7.78
CA LEU A 51 10.32 5.63 -7.11
C LEU A 51 9.38 5.56 -5.91
N TYR A 52 8.55 4.53 -5.90
CA TYR A 52 7.66 4.19 -4.79
C TYR A 52 8.05 2.81 -4.25
N SER A 53 7.58 2.52 -3.06
CA SER A 53 7.87 1.28 -2.36
C SER A 53 6.62 0.69 -1.74
N MET A 54 6.64 -0.64 -1.62
CA MET A 54 5.71 -1.41 -0.81
C MET A 54 6.24 -1.51 0.63
N ARG A 55 5.36 -1.32 1.62
CA ARG A 55 5.63 -1.73 3.00
C ARG A 55 4.35 -2.02 3.77
N GLY A 56 4.50 -2.85 4.80
CA GLY A 56 3.44 -3.16 5.77
C GLY A 56 3.58 -2.29 7.01
N TYR A 57 2.44 -1.81 7.53
CA TYR A 57 2.33 -1.18 8.84
C TYR A 57 1.32 -1.96 9.68
N SER A 58 1.46 -1.93 11.01
CA SER A 58 0.42 -2.53 11.84
C SER A 58 -0.91 -1.81 11.63
N ILE A 59 -2.01 -2.52 11.86
CA ILE A 59 -3.34 -1.90 11.81
C ILE A 59 -3.45 -0.72 12.78
N ASP A 60 -2.89 -0.83 13.98
CA ASP A 60 -2.89 0.24 14.98
C ASP A 60 -2.15 1.49 14.50
N ALA A 61 -0.96 1.34 13.92
CA ALA A 61 -0.19 2.46 13.38
C ALA A 61 -0.93 3.12 12.22
N THR A 62 -1.54 2.31 11.36
CA THR A 62 -2.34 2.77 10.23
C THR A 62 -3.54 3.58 10.71
N LEU A 63 -4.33 3.05 11.64
CA LEU A 63 -5.51 3.75 12.18
C LEU A 63 -5.12 5.02 12.94
N ALA A 64 -4.02 4.99 13.69
CA ALA A 64 -3.50 6.16 14.40
C ALA A 64 -3.13 7.29 13.42
N GLN A 65 -2.43 6.98 12.33
CA GLN A 65 -2.07 7.95 11.30
C GLN A 65 -3.33 8.58 10.68
N TYR A 66 -4.25 7.77 10.17
CA TYR A 66 -5.44 8.27 9.49
C TYR A 66 -6.35 9.08 10.42
N ARG A 67 -6.46 8.67 11.70
CA ARG A 67 -7.16 9.46 12.72
C ARG A 67 -6.49 10.82 12.96
N ALA A 68 -5.16 10.86 13.07
CA ALA A 68 -4.41 12.10 13.28
C ALA A 68 -4.57 13.07 12.09
N GLU A 69 -4.72 12.53 10.88
CA GLU A 69 -4.98 13.30 9.66
C GLU A 69 -6.46 13.66 9.47
N GLY A 70 -7.36 13.22 10.35
CA GLY A 70 -8.80 13.46 10.22
C GLY A 70 -9.45 12.72 9.03
N ARG A 71 -8.90 11.58 8.62
CA ARG A 71 -9.30 10.82 7.43
C ARG A 71 -10.06 9.55 7.80
N ASP A 72 -11.10 9.25 7.02
CA ASP A 72 -11.89 8.04 7.21
C ASP A 72 -11.14 6.77 6.80
N VAL A 73 -11.40 5.67 7.52
CA VAL A 73 -10.95 4.33 7.14
C VAL A 73 -12.17 3.41 7.14
N TRP A 74 -12.38 2.71 6.04
CA TRP A 74 -13.35 1.63 5.91
C TRP A 74 -12.63 0.36 5.48
N ALA A 75 -13.14 -0.78 5.92
CA ALA A 75 -12.63 -2.10 5.56
C ALA A 75 -13.70 -2.89 4.80
N GLN A 76 -13.26 -3.71 3.85
CA GLN A 76 -14.10 -4.68 3.16
C GLN A 76 -13.49 -6.06 3.36
N GLU A 77 -14.25 -6.97 3.94
CA GLU A 77 -13.83 -8.37 4.02
C GLU A 77 -13.98 -9.03 2.64
N LEU A 78 -12.91 -9.69 2.19
CA LEU A 78 -12.88 -10.38 0.90
C LEU A 78 -13.19 -11.87 1.10
N ASN A 79 -14.09 -12.39 0.27
CA ASN A 79 -14.47 -13.80 0.29
C ASN A 79 -13.45 -14.69 -0.46
N LEU A 80 -12.24 -14.80 0.10
CA LEU A 80 -11.15 -15.62 -0.44
C LEU A 80 -11.16 -17.04 0.14
N THR A 81 -10.90 -18.03 -0.70
CA THR A 81 -10.65 -19.41 -0.27
C THR A 81 -9.36 -19.50 0.56
N PRO A 82 -9.16 -20.56 1.38
CA PRO A 82 -7.92 -20.74 2.12
C PRO A 82 -6.66 -20.75 1.24
N ALA A 83 -6.75 -21.32 0.03
CA ALA A 83 -5.64 -21.31 -0.93
C ALA A 83 -5.31 -19.88 -1.40
N GLN A 84 -6.31 -19.11 -1.81
CA GLN A 84 -6.13 -17.71 -2.20
C GLN A 84 -5.56 -16.84 -1.08
N LYS A 85 -5.99 -17.04 0.18
CA LYS A 85 -5.41 -16.34 1.34
C LYS A 85 -3.92 -16.64 1.51
N SER A 86 -3.53 -17.91 1.38
CA SER A 86 -2.13 -18.35 1.47
C SER A 86 -1.28 -17.80 0.32
N ASP A 87 -1.82 -17.80 -0.91
CA ASP A 87 -1.12 -17.26 -2.08
C ASP A 87 -0.94 -15.75 -1.98
N LEU A 88 -1.97 -15.03 -1.52
CA LEU A 88 -1.90 -13.60 -1.28
C LEU A 88 -0.86 -13.25 -0.21
N ASP A 89 -0.87 -13.94 0.94
CA ASP A 89 0.12 -13.72 2.01
C ASP A 89 1.55 -13.92 1.50
N ARG A 90 1.79 -15.01 0.76
CA ARG A 90 3.09 -15.30 0.14
C ARG A 90 3.49 -14.22 -0.86
N TYR A 91 2.55 -13.76 -1.68
CA TYR A 91 2.78 -12.71 -2.67
C TYR A 91 3.20 -11.41 -2.00
N VAL A 92 2.45 -10.94 -1.00
CA VAL A 92 2.77 -9.67 -0.33
C VAL A 92 4.09 -9.75 0.43
N ARG A 93 4.40 -10.87 1.09
CA ARG A 93 5.68 -11.06 1.79
C ARG A 93 6.86 -11.11 0.82
N THR A 94 6.67 -11.68 -0.37
CA THR A 94 7.71 -11.68 -1.42
C THR A 94 7.94 -10.27 -1.95
N ASN A 95 6.87 -9.52 -2.23
CA ASN A 95 6.97 -8.14 -2.70
C ASN A 95 7.57 -7.22 -1.63
N ALA A 96 7.34 -7.47 -0.34
CA ALA A 96 7.91 -6.68 0.75
C ALA A 96 9.44 -6.83 0.92
N GLN A 97 10.07 -7.81 0.26
CA GLN A 97 11.51 -8.00 0.35
C GLN A 97 12.27 -6.83 -0.32
N PRO A 98 13.46 -6.45 0.17
CA PRO A 98 14.23 -5.33 -0.39
C PRO A 98 14.48 -5.43 -1.90
N ALA A 99 14.57 -6.64 -2.45
CA ALA A 99 14.78 -6.86 -3.88
C ALA A 99 13.55 -6.58 -4.76
N ASN A 100 12.34 -6.56 -4.17
CA ASN A 100 11.07 -6.53 -4.90
C ASN A 100 10.17 -5.33 -4.56
N ARG A 101 10.44 -4.65 -3.42
CA ARG A 101 9.51 -3.66 -2.87
C ARG A 101 9.46 -2.35 -3.64
N ASP A 102 10.55 -1.98 -4.31
CA ASP A 102 10.71 -0.69 -4.96
C ASP A 102 10.32 -0.79 -6.45
N TYR A 103 9.55 0.17 -6.95
CA TYR A 103 9.05 0.18 -8.32
C TYR A 103 8.80 1.60 -8.83
N ILE A 104 8.81 1.76 -10.16
CA ILE A 104 8.51 3.04 -10.80
C ILE A 104 7.00 3.22 -10.82
N TYR A 105 6.52 4.29 -10.17
CA TYR A 105 5.11 4.57 -10.06
C TYR A 105 4.57 5.19 -11.35
N ASN A 106 3.71 4.45 -12.04
CA ASN A 106 2.93 4.93 -13.17
C ASN A 106 1.50 5.21 -12.73
N TYR A 107 1.10 6.49 -12.76
CA TYR A 107 -0.21 6.95 -12.31
C TYR A 107 -1.41 6.22 -12.93
N TYR A 108 -1.27 5.65 -14.13
CA TYR A 108 -2.36 4.98 -14.84
C TYR A 108 -2.23 3.45 -14.88
N LEU A 109 -1.01 2.93 -14.97
CA LEU A 109 -0.75 1.52 -15.25
C LEU A 109 -0.21 0.75 -14.04
N ASP A 110 0.54 1.42 -13.16
CA ASP A 110 1.31 0.77 -12.09
C ASP A 110 1.39 1.68 -10.86
N ASN A 111 0.32 1.64 -10.06
CA ASN A 111 0.09 2.53 -8.93
C ASN A 111 -0.41 1.76 -7.70
N CYS A 112 -0.66 2.48 -6.61
CA CYS A 112 -1.13 1.88 -5.36
C CYS A 112 -2.40 1.04 -5.52
N SER A 113 -3.32 1.48 -6.38
CA SER A 113 -4.58 0.81 -6.61
C SER A 113 -4.45 -0.39 -7.55
N THR A 114 -3.70 -0.27 -8.64
CA THR A 114 -3.51 -1.38 -9.58
C THR A 114 -2.71 -2.51 -8.95
N ARG A 115 -1.70 -2.21 -8.13
CA ARG A 115 -0.95 -3.24 -7.39
C ARG A 115 -1.81 -4.02 -6.40
N VAL A 116 -2.75 -3.35 -5.73
CA VAL A 116 -3.72 -4.03 -4.85
C VAL A 116 -4.66 -4.91 -5.66
N ARG A 117 -5.15 -4.45 -6.82
CA ARG A 117 -5.95 -5.27 -7.74
C ARG A 117 -5.16 -6.50 -8.21
N ASP A 118 -3.95 -6.29 -8.72
CA ASP A 118 -3.11 -7.33 -9.29
C ASP A 118 -2.68 -8.38 -8.25
N ALA A 119 -2.67 -8.03 -6.96
CA ALA A 119 -2.44 -8.98 -5.87
C ALA A 119 -3.65 -9.90 -5.61
N LEU A 120 -4.85 -9.52 -6.06
CA LEU A 120 -6.11 -10.24 -5.87
C LEU A 120 -6.58 -11.00 -7.12
N ASP A 121 -6.01 -10.73 -8.28
CA ASP A 121 -6.28 -11.39 -9.57
C ASP A 121 -5.50 -12.72 -9.72
#